data_AF-A0A922SH51-F1
#
_entry.id   AF-A0A922SH51-F1
#
_cell.length_a   1.000
_cell.length_b   1.000
_cell.length_c   1.000
_cell.angle_alpha   90.00
_cell.angle_beta   90.00
_cell.angle_gamma   90.00
#
_symmetry.space_group_name_H-M   'P 1'
#
loop_
_entity.id
_entity.type
_entity.pdbx_description
1 polymer ?
#
loop_
_entity_poly.entity_id
_entity_poly.type
_entity_poly.pdbx_seq_one_letter_code
_entity_poly.pdbx_strand_id
1 'polypeptide(L)'
;MFKSQCLLLCFCYVIISAYGNAVPFIDKCEWKDKTCLKTSAQKAVPFFGNGLPEYGVKPLDPIHIDKVSLDESGLNLIFEDFKVSGPSKCKILNMERDEAPTYLKLEVETPIDVVGTYTASGQLLFVPIEGHGPFRVKTTAPIEKILDENWSELMKLFAKPIISKIIHEIKDDIQSFVKAVPVKDLSL
;
A
#
# COMPACT_ATOMS: atom_id res chain seq x y z
N MET A 1 -8.46 46.92 -30.88
CA MET A 1 -7.51 46.88 -29.75
C MET A 1 -7.69 45.70 -28.77
N PHE A 2 -8.73 44.85 -28.88
CA PHE A 2 -9.00 43.78 -27.89
C PHE A 2 -8.32 42.41 -28.14
N LYS A 3 -7.71 42.15 -29.32
CA LYS A 3 -7.12 40.84 -29.65
C LYS A 3 -5.75 40.55 -28.98
N SER A 4 -4.94 41.59 -28.73
CA SER A 4 -3.57 41.41 -28.21
C SER A 4 -3.52 41.11 -26.71
N GLN A 5 -4.46 41.64 -25.93
CA GLN A 5 -4.53 41.41 -24.48
C GLN A 5 -5.00 39.99 -24.12
N CYS A 6 -5.85 39.38 -24.96
CA CYS A 6 -6.29 38.00 -24.76
C CYS A 6 -5.17 36.98 -25.02
N LEU A 7 -4.30 37.26 -25.99
CA LEU A 7 -3.16 36.39 -26.33
C LEU A 7 -2.08 36.37 -25.23
N LEU A 8 -1.81 37.53 -24.61
CA LEU A 8 -0.87 37.69 -23.50
C LEU A 8 -1.35 36.97 -22.23
N LEU A 9 -2.65 37.01 -21.92
CA LEU A 9 -3.23 36.29 -20.78
C LEU A 9 -3.16 34.76 -20.95
N CYS A 10 -3.39 34.25 -22.16
CA CYS A 10 -3.21 32.81 -22.46
C CYS A 10 -1.74 32.40 -22.36
N PHE A 11 -0.81 33.23 -22.83
CA PHE A 11 0.63 32.93 -22.77
C PHE A 11 1.13 32.89 -21.32
N CYS A 12 0.68 33.81 -20.46
CA CYS A 12 1.00 33.78 -19.03
C CYS A 12 0.42 32.54 -18.32
N TYR A 13 -0.78 32.08 -18.70
CA TYR A 13 -1.38 30.87 -18.13
C TYR A 13 -0.58 29.61 -18.50
N VAL A 14 -0.10 29.51 -19.75
CA VAL A 14 0.76 28.40 -20.19
C VAL A 14 2.11 28.41 -19.47
N ILE A 15 2.72 29.58 -19.27
CA ILE A 15 4.02 29.67 -18.56
C ILE A 15 3.86 29.29 -17.07
N ILE A 16 2.77 29.69 -16.40
CA ILE A 16 2.53 29.31 -14.99
C ILE A 16 2.30 27.79 -14.85
N SER A 17 1.64 27.15 -15.83
CA SER A 17 1.43 25.70 -15.82
C SER A 17 2.71 24.87 -16.02
N ALA A 18 3.79 25.47 -16.52
CA ALA A 18 5.06 24.79 -16.78
C ALA A 18 5.98 24.66 -15.54
N TYR A 19 5.66 25.35 -14.44
CA TYR A 19 6.45 25.34 -13.19
C TYR A 19 5.74 24.66 -12.02
N GLY A 20 4.67 23.90 -12.27
CA GLY A 20 4.05 23.06 -11.24
C GLY A 20 4.88 21.80 -10.99
N ASN A 21 5.20 21.51 -9.73
CA ASN A 21 5.67 20.16 -9.37
C ASN A 21 4.61 19.15 -9.85
N ALA A 22 5.02 18.14 -10.61
CA ALA A 22 4.11 17.10 -11.11
C ALA A 22 3.30 16.46 -9.96
N VAL A 23 3.90 16.38 -8.77
CA VAL A 23 3.29 15.81 -7.56
C VAL A 23 3.36 16.79 -6.38
N PRO A 24 2.38 17.70 -6.20
CA PRO A 24 2.43 18.74 -5.17
C PRO A 24 2.30 18.21 -3.73
N PHE A 25 1.91 16.94 -3.57
CA PHE A 25 1.76 16.26 -2.27
C PHE A 25 3.03 15.57 -1.78
N ILE A 26 4.11 15.61 -2.57
CA ILE A 26 5.43 15.11 -2.19
C ILE A 26 6.36 16.31 -2.06
N ASP A 27 6.86 16.55 -0.86
CA ASP A 27 7.94 17.52 -0.66
C ASP A 27 9.23 16.96 -1.26
N LYS A 28 9.97 17.79 -1.99
CA LYS A 28 11.32 17.46 -2.46
C LYS A 28 12.26 17.41 -1.27
N CYS A 29 13.03 16.33 -1.19
CA CYS A 29 13.98 16.11 -0.11
C CYS A 29 15.39 15.91 -0.67
N GLU A 30 16.40 16.34 0.08
CA GLU A 30 17.77 15.87 -0.13
C GLU A 30 17.81 14.33 -0.05
N TRP A 31 18.73 13.71 -0.78
CA TRP A 31 18.71 12.25 -0.97
C TRP A 31 18.71 11.46 0.33
N LYS A 32 19.48 11.90 1.33
CA LYS A 32 19.70 11.22 2.63
C LYS A 32 18.99 11.89 3.82
N ASP A 33 18.16 12.91 3.59
CA ASP A 33 17.42 13.57 4.67
C ASP A 33 16.23 12.73 5.13
N LYS A 34 16.45 11.89 6.14
CA LYS A 34 15.43 11.00 6.72
C LYS A 34 14.23 11.76 7.29
N THR A 35 14.44 12.95 7.85
CA THR A 35 13.36 13.73 8.49
C THR A 35 12.44 14.31 7.41
N CYS A 36 13.01 14.86 6.34
CA CYS A 36 12.23 15.29 5.18
C CYS A 36 11.51 14.11 4.53
N LEU A 37 12.21 13.01 4.25
CA LEU A 37 11.63 11.82 3.60
C LEU A 37 10.44 11.27 4.38
N LYS A 38 10.58 11.10 5.70
CA LYS A 38 9.49 10.66 6.58
C LYS A 38 8.29 11.61 6.51
N THR A 39 8.53 12.91 6.60
CA THR A 39 7.46 13.92 6.62
C THR A 39 6.73 13.98 5.28
N SER A 40 7.49 13.97 4.18
CA SER A 40 6.99 13.95 2.81
C SER A 40 6.18 12.68 2.54
N ALA A 41 6.69 11.51 2.91
CA ALA A 41 5.96 10.25 2.80
C ALA A 41 4.67 10.25 3.60
N GLN A 42 4.67 10.78 4.83
CA GLN A 42 3.47 10.88 5.65
C GLN A 42 2.38 11.76 5.01
N LYS A 43 2.77 12.85 4.34
CA LYS A 43 1.85 13.69 3.56
C LYS A 43 1.28 12.95 2.35
N ALA A 44 2.07 12.08 1.72
CA ALA A 44 1.67 11.32 0.54
C ALA A 44 0.69 10.17 0.85
N VAL A 45 0.70 9.60 2.06
CA VAL A 45 -0.18 8.49 2.48
C VAL A 45 -1.64 8.64 2.04
N PRO A 46 -2.37 9.73 2.36
CA PRO A 46 -3.78 9.86 1.97
C PRO A 46 -4.00 9.91 0.45
N PHE A 47 -3.03 10.41 -0.32
CA PHE A 47 -3.11 10.47 -1.78
C PHE A 47 -2.98 9.08 -2.38
N PHE A 48 -2.00 8.30 -1.93
CA PHE A 48 -1.87 6.88 -2.32
C PHE A 48 -3.06 6.03 -1.85
N GLY A 49 -3.60 6.32 -0.67
CA GLY A 49 -4.83 5.67 -0.19
C GLY A 49 -6.01 5.87 -1.14
N ASN A 50 -6.23 7.09 -1.62
CA ASN A 50 -7.29 7.40 -2.58
C ASN A 50 -6.99 6.92 -4.01
N GLY A 51 -5.71 6.66 -4.32
CA GLY A 51 -5.22 6.33 -5.65
C GLY A 51 -4.82 7.57 -6.44
N LEU A 52 -3.99 7.37 -7.46
CA LEU A 52 -3.51 8.39 -8.40
C LEU A 52 -3.65 7.85 -9.83
N PRO A 53 -4.86 7.85 -10.40
CA PRO A 53 -5.13 7.24 -11.71
C PRO A 53 -4.24 7.82 -12.83
N GLU A 54 -3.90 9.11 -12.76
CA GLU A 54 -3.00 9.80 -13.68
C GLU A 54 -1.57 9.23 -13.69
N TYR A 55 -1.17 8.55 -12.62
CA TYR A 55 0.13 7.88 -12.48
C TYR A 55 0.01 6.34 -12.49
N GLY A 56 -1.16 5.81 -12.86
CA GLY A 56 -1.42 4.37 -12.90
C GLY A 56 -1.55 3.72 -11.52
N VAL A 57 -1.76 4.50 -10.46
CA VAL A 57 -1.93 3.99 -9.09
C VAL A 57 -3.41 3.82 -8.79
N LYS A 58 -3.82 2.60 -8.47
CA LYS A 58 -5.19 2.31 -8.04
C LYS A 58 -5.42 2.77 -6.59
N PRO A 59 -6.68 2.90 -6.14
CA PRO A 59 -6.95 3.13 -4.72
C PRO A 59 -6.35 2.02 -3.86
N LEU A 60 -5.51 2.40 -2.89
CA LEU A 60 -4.91 1.49 -1.91
C LEU A 60 -5.72 1.38 -0.62
N ASP A 61 -6.79 2.14 -0.47
CA ASP A 61 -7.72 2.01 0.65
C ASP A 61 -9.17 2.22 0.19
N PRO A 62 -9.93 1.14 -0.09
CA PRO A 62 -9.55 -0.24 0.15
C PRO A 62 -8.86 -0.94 -1.03
N ILE A 63 -8.00 -1.92 -0.73
CA ILE A 63 -7.47 -2.88 -1.71
C ILE A 63 -8.46 -4.03 -1.82
N HIS A 64 -8.85 -4.37 -3.05
CA HIS A 64 -9.67 -5.54 -3.36
C HIS A 64 -8.79 -6.67 -3.88
N ILE A 65 -8.96 -7.87 -3.32
CA ILE A 65 -8.24 -9.07 -3.74
C ILE A 65 -9.27 -10.17 -4.01
N ASP A 66 -9.31 -10.62 -5.26
CA ASP A 66 -10.31 -11.59 -5.74
C ASP A 66 -10.13 -12.95 -5.08
N LYS A 67 -8.90 -13.46 -5.06
CA LYS A 67 -8.61 -14.81 -4.56
C LYS A 67 -7.17 -14.98 -4.10
N VAL A 68 -7.02 -15.65 -2.96
CA VAL A 68 -5.76 -16.24 -2.49
C VAL A 68 -6.06 -17.67 -2.07
N SER A 69 -5.29 -18.62 -2.59
CA SER A 69 -5.40 -20.02 -2.22
C SER A 69 -4.09 -20.48 -1.59
N LEU A 70 -4.21 -21.23 -0.51
CA LEU A 70 -3.14 -21.90 0.18
C LEU A 70 -3.48 -23.39 0.23
N ASP A 71 -2.58 -24.21 -0.30
CA ASP A 71 -2.65 -25.66 -0.20
C ASP A 71 -1.36 -26.13 0.45
N GLU A 72 -1.42 -26.38 1.76
CA GLU A 72 -0.25 -26.76 2.56
C GLU A 72 -0.61 -27.83 3.58
N SER A 73 0.22 -28.88 3.64
CA SER A 73 0.15 -29.94 4.66
C SER A 73 -1.21 -30.63 4.78
N GLY A 74 -1.92 -30.80 3.65
CA GLY A 74 -3.23 -31.44 3.61
C GLY A 74 -4.40 -30.51 3.95
N LEU A 75 -4.15 -29.22 4.17
CA LEU A 75 -5.15 -28.19 4.38
C LEU A 75 -5.23 -27.27 3.14
N ASN A 76 -6.43 -27.15 2.60
CA ASN A 76 -6.75 -26.20 1.54
C ASN A 76 -7.57 -25.04 2.12
N LEU A 77 -7.02 -23.83 2.07
CA LEU A 77 -7.65 -22.58 2.46
C LEU A 77 -7.78 -21.67 1.23
N ILE A 78 -8.99 -21.23 0.96
CA ILE A 78 -9.31 -20.28 -0.10
C ILE A 78 -9.90 -19.04 0.55
N PHE A 79 -9.29 -17.88 0.31
CA PHE A 79 -9.81 -16.57 0.66
C PHE A 79 -10.28 -15.88 -0.61
N GLU A 80 -11.54 -15.49 -0.65
CA GLU A 80 -12.17 -14.90 -1.83
C GLU A 80 -12.85 -13.58 -1.48
N ASP A 81 -12.92 -12.70 -2.48
CA ASP A 81 -13.61 -11.41 -2.46
C ASP A 81 -13.30 -10.58 -1.19
N PHE A 82 -12.03 -10.53 -0.81
CA PHE A 82 -11.64 -9.87 0.43
C PHE A 82 -11.11 -8.47 0.20
N LYS A 83 -11.43 -7.61 1.17
CA LYS A 83 -11.16 -6.19 1.19
C LYS A 83 -10.19 -5.88 2.31
N VAL A 84 -9.08 -5.21 1.99
CA VAL A 84 -8.10 -4.72 2.94
C VAL A 84 -8.27 -3.21 3.09
N SER A 85 -8.56 -2.75 4.30
CA SER A 85 -8.72 -1.33 4.62
C SER A 85 -7.70 -0.89 5.67
N GLY A 86 -7.37 0.40 5.71
CA GLY A 86 -6.40 0.94 6.67
C GLY A 86 -5.14 1.62 6.10
N PRO A 87 -4.63 1.29 4.89
CA PRO A 87 -3.43 1.93 4.36
C PRO A 87 -3.48 3.47 4.32
N SER A 88 -4.64 4.09 4.14
CA SER A 88 -4.79 5.56 4.18
C SER A 88 -4.53 6.18 5.56
N LYS A 89 -4.50 5.35 6.62
CA LYS A 89 -4.25 5.72 8.02
C LYS A 89 -2.86 5.28 8.51
N CYS A 90 -2.02 4.86 7.57
CA CYS A 90 -0.65 4.45 7.82
C CYS A 90 0.17 5.58 8.47
N LYS A 91 0.90 5.26 9.53
CA LYS A 91 1.89 6.14 10.15
C LYS A 91 3.28 5.74 9.66
N ILE A 92 3.99 6.69 9.07
CA ILE A 92 5.39 6.52 8.68
C ILE A 92 6.25 6.65 9.93
N LEU A 93 6.91 5.56 10.33
CA LEU A 93 7.81 5.55 11.47
C LEU A 93 9.21 5.99 11.06
N ASN A 94 9.68 5.47 9.93
CA ASN A 94 10.99 5.76 9.35
C ASN A 94 10.98 5.58 7.82
N MET A 95 11.79 6.37 7.12
CA MET A 95 12.03 6.22 5.69
C MET A 95 13.49 6.55 5.39
N GLU A 96 14.19 5.63 4.72
CA GLU A 96 15.60 5.77 4.37
C GLU A 96 15.80 5.26 2.95
N ARG A 97 16.62 5.95 2.16
CA ARG A 97 17.04 5.46 0.84
C ARG A 97 18.54 5.64 0.66
N ASP A 98 19.12 4.75 -0.11
CA ASP A 98 20.51 4.87 -0.58
C ASP A 98 20.57 4.55 -2.06
N GLU A 99 21.59 5.08 -2.72
CA GLU A 99 21.80 4.92 -4.16
C GLU A 99 22.78 3.75 -4.43
N ALA A 100 23.70 3.48 -3.50
CA ALA A 100 24.72 2.43 -3.61
C ALA A 100 25.00 1.76 -2.24
N PRO A 101 24.35 0.62 -1.92
CA PRO A 101 23.40 -0.13 -2.74
C PRO A 101 22.06 0.60 -2.90
N THR A 102 21.38 0.42 -4.03
CA THR A 102 20.08 1.04 -4.26
C THR A 102 19.02 0.36 -3.39
N TYR A 103 18.50 1.04 -2.37
CA TYR A 103 17.38 0.56 -1.57
C TYR A 103 16.50 1.70 -1.08
N LEU A 104 15.24 1.36 -0.81
CA LEU A 104 14.30 2.16 -0.03
C LEU A 104 13.83 1.30 1.15
N LYS A 105 14.10 1.74 2.36
CA LYS A 105 13.61 1.16 3.60
C LYS A 105 12.46 2.03 4.10
N LEU A 106 11.30 1.43 4.29
CA LEU A 106 10.11 2.08 4.80
C LEU A 106 9.60 1.29 6.00
N GLU A 107 9.50 1.96 7.15
CA GLU A 107 8.93 1.39 8.38
C GLU A 107 7.61 2.08 8.68
N VAL A 108 6.56 1.29 8.84
CA VAL A 108 5.20 1.79 8.96
C VAL A 108 4.40 1.06 10.02
N GLU A 109 3.48 1.78 10.65
CA GLU A 109 2.44 1.22 11.49
C GLU A 109 1.08 1.50 10.85
N THR A 110 0.31 0.44 10.55
CA THR A 110 -0.96 0.57 9.84
C THR A 110 -2.07 -0.18 10.57
N PRO A 111 -3.21 0.47 10.89
CA PRO A 111 -4.37 -0.22 11.41
C PRO A 111 -5.10 -0.94 10.27
N ILE A 112 -4.78 -2.22 10.07
CA ILE A 112 -5.35 -3.03 8.99
C ILE A 112 -6.65 -3.69 9.48
N ASP A 113 -7.66 -3.64 8.62
CA ASP A 113 -8.93 -4.37 8.75
C ASP A 113 -9.18 -5.14 7.45
N VAL A 114 -9.17 -6.46 7.53
CA VAL A 114 -9.42 -7.36 6.41
C VAL A 114 -10.78 -8.02 6.62
N VAL A 115 -11.65 -7.96 5.62
CA VAL A 115 -12.96 -8.64 5.62
C VAL A 115 -13.11 -9.40 4.32
N GLY A 116 -13.59 -10.64 4.36
CA GLY A 116 -13.88 -11.42 3.17
C GLY A 116 -14.53 -12.76 3.49
N THR A 117 -14.48 -13.68 2.54
CA THR A 117 -15.01 -15.04 2.69
C THR A 117 -13.88 -16.05 2.66
N TYR A 118 -13.94 -17.06 3.53
CA TYR A 118 -13.01 -18.19 3.51
C TYR A 118 -13.75 -19.48 3.18
N THR A 119 -13.02 -20.40 2.55
CA THR A 119 -13.38 -21.81 2.43
C THR A 119 -12.19 -22.63 2.90
N ALA A 120 -12.41 -23.52 3.87
CA ALA A 120 -11.42 -24.42 4.43
C ALA A 120 -11.86 -25.86 4.20
N SER A 121 -10.92 -26.71 3.77
CA SER A 121 -11.15 -28.14 3.58
C SER A 121 -9.86 -28.93 3.80
N GLY A 122 -9.98 -30.20 4.20
CA GLY A 122 -8.83 -31.10 4.37
C GLY A 122 -8.53 -31.38 5.84
N GLN A 123 -7.26 -31.41 6.20
CA GLN A 123 -6.80 -31.84 7.52
C GLN A 123 -5.68 -30.94 8.03
N LEU A 124 -5.86 -30.39 9.23
CA LEU A 124 -4.81 -29.69 9.96
C LEU A 124 -4.17 -30.66 10.95
N LEU A 125 -2.94 -31.07 10.68
CA LEU A 125 -2.25 -32.15 11.40
C LEU A 125 -3.04 -33.46 11.33
N PHE A 126 -3.84 -33.76 12.35
CA PHE A 126 -4.71 -34.94 12.41
C PHE A 126 -6.19 -34.57 12.47
N VAL A 127 -6.54 -33.29 12.54
CA VAL A 127 -7.92 -32.81 12.71
C VAL A 127 -8.52 -32.49 11.35
N PRO A 128 -9.62 -33.13 10.92
CA PRO A 128 -10.32 -32.74 9.71
C PRO A 128 -10.94 -31.35 9.89
N ILE A 129 -10.72 -30.48 8.91
CA ILE A 129 -11.22 -29.11 8.90
C ILE A 129 -12.10 -28.95 7.67
N GLU A 130 -13.35 -28.55 7.89
CA GLU A 130 -14.25 -28.06 6.86
C GLU A 130 -14.93 -26.80 7.37
N GLY A 131 -15.05 -25.78 6.52
CA GLY A 131 -15.73 -24.56 6.90
C GLY A 131 -15.86 -23.60 5.74
N HIS A 132 -16.95 -22.84 5.72
CA HIS A 132 -17.16 -21.78 4.76
C HIS A 132 -17.90 -20.65 5.44
N GLY A 133 -17.43 -19.42 5.28
CA GLY A 133 -18.09 -18.28 5.88
C GLY A 133 -17.29 -16.98 5.85
N PRO A 134 -17.82 -15.91 6.47
CA PRO A 134 -17.14 -14.64 6.54
C PRO A 134 -15.97 -14.71 7.55
N PHE A 135 -14.88 -14.00 7.24
CA PHE A 135 -13.79 -13.75 8.18
C PHE A 135 -13.53 -12.25 8.33
N ARG A 136 -12.97 -11.86 9.49
CA ARG A 136 -12.46 -10.51 9.72
C ARG A 136 -11.20 -10.53 10.57
N VAL A 137 -10.14 -9.87 10.10
CA VAL A 137 -8.86 -9.75 10.81
C VAL A 137 -8.54 -8.28 11.06
N LYS A 138 -8.14 -7.94 12.28
CA LYS A 138 -7.72 -6.59 12.67
C LYS A 138 -6.36 -6.61 13.35
N THR A 139 -5.47 -5.68 12.99
CA THR A 139 -4.16 -5.57 13.68
C THR A 139 -4.25 -5.00 15.09
N THR A 140 -5.35 -4.33 15.44
CA THR A 140 -5.60 -3.82 16.81
C THR A 140 -6.34 -4.82 17.70
N ALA A 141 -6.44 -6.10 17.31
CA ALA A 141 -7.09 -7.10 18.14
C ALA A 141 -6.26 -7.37 19.40
N PRO A 142 -6.88 -7.41 20.61
CA PRO A 142 -6.16 -7.77 21.83
C PRO A 142 -5.48 -9.13 21.68
N ILE A 143 -4.16 -9.17 21.91
CA ILE A 143 -3.32 -10.39 21.83
C ILE A 143 -3.90 -11.50 22.72
N GLU A 144 -4.58 -11.15 23.81
CA GLU A 144 -5.24 -12.08 24.74
C GLU A 144 -6.34 -12.96 24.10
N LYS A 145 -6.85 -12.63 22.90
CA LYS A 145 -7.82 -13.46 22.16
C LYS A 145 -7.20 -14.36 21.09
N ILE A 146 -5.93 -14.16 20.75
CA ILE A 146 -5.22 -14.97 19.76
C ILE A 146 -4.43 -16.00 20.57
N LEU A 147 -5.12 -17.11 20.82
CA LEU A 147 -4.79 -18.25 21.67
C LEU A 147 -3.29 -18.61 21.75
N ASP A 148 -2.92 -19.13 22.93
CA ASP A 148 -1.81 -20.02 23.33
C ASP A 148 -0.47 -20.04 22.55
N GLU A 149 0.62 -20.37 23.25
CA GLU A 149 2.03 -20.19 22.86
C GLU A 149 2.45 -20.75 21.46
N ASN A 150 1.60 -21.53 20.79
CA ASN A 150 1.88 -22.15 19.50
C ASN A 150 1.17 -21.51 18.28
N TRP A 151 0.24 -20.57 18.45
CA TRP A 151 -0.50 -19.98 17.32
C TRP A 151 0.34 -19.00 16.48
N SER A 152 1.44 -18.49 17.04
CA SER A 152 2.36 -17.59 16.31
C SER A 152 2.93 -18.25 15.05
N GLU A 153 3.33 -19.52 15.13
CA GLU A 153 3.89 -20.25 13.98
C GLU A 153 2.83 -20.54 12.91
N LEU A 154 1.63 -20.95 13.32
CA LEU A 154 0.51 -21.16 12.39
C LEU A 154 0.10 -19.86 11.69
N MET A 155 0.04 -18.75 12.44
CA MET A 155 -0.27 -17.44 11.86
C MET A 155 0.83 -16.99 10.90
N LYS A 156 2.12 -17.26 11.16
CA LYS A 156 3.19 -16.97 10.20
C LYS A 156 3.01 -17.75 8.90
N LEU A 157 2.62 -19.02 8.99
CA LEU A 157 2.39 -19.87 7.82
C LEU A 157 1.24 -19.33 6.96
N PHE A 158 0.08 -19.10 7.59
CA PHE A 158 -1.15 -18.74 6.88
C PHE A 158 -1.24 -17.26 6.51
N ALA A 159 -0.67 -16.35 7.30
CA ALA A 159 -0.70 -14.92 6.99
C ALA A 159 0.28 -14.55 5.88
N LYS A 160 1.39 -15.28 5.73
CA LYS A 160 2.45 -14.95 4.76
C LYS A 160 1.95 -14.86 3.31
N PRO A 161 1.18 -15.81 2.74
CA PRO A 161 0.65 -15.67 1.38
C PRO A 161 -0.27 -14.45 1.22
N ILE A 162 -1.12 -14.18 2.21
CA ILE A 162 -2.04 -13.03 2.18
C ILE A 162 -1.24 -11.72 2.20
N ILE A 163 -0.30 -11.59 3.14
CA ILE A 163 0.59 -10.43 3.24
C ILE A 163 1.40 -10.27 1.96
N SER A 164 1.93 -11.36 1.40
CA SER A 164 2.69 -11.33 0.16
C SER A 164 1.85 -10.84 -1.02
N LYS A 165 0.58 -11.23 -1.11
CA LYS A 165 -0.34 -10.75 -2.15
C LYS A 165 -0.62 -9.26 -1.99
N ILE A 166 -0.87 -8.79 -0.76
CA ILE A 166 -1.08 -7.36 -0.47
C ILE A 166 0.16 -6.54 -0.84
N ILE A 167 1.34 -6.99 -0.44
CA ILE A 167 2.62 -6.33 -0.76
C ILE A 167 2.84 -6.30 -2.28
N HIS A 168 2.46 -7.37 -2.99
CA HIS A 168 2.58 -7.41 -4.45
C HIS A 168 1.70 -6.35 -5.12
N GLU A 169 0.43 -6.23 -4.75
CA GLU A 169 -0.47 -5.18 -5.29
C GLU A 169 0.11 -3.78 -5.05
N ILE A 170 0.52 -3.50 -3.80
CA ILE A 170 1.10 -2.19 -3.44
C ILE A 170 2.40 -1.93 -4.21
N LYS A 171 3.23 -2.96 -4.41
CA LYS A 171 4.50 -2.85 -5.15
C LYS A 171 4.25 -2.46 -6.60
N ASP A 172 3.26 -3.07 -7.25
CA ASP A 172 2.93 -2.77 -8.65
C ASP A 172 2.44 -1.33 -8.81
N ASP A 173 1.65 -0.82 -7.87
CA ASP A 173 1.21 0.57 -7.82
C ASP A 173 2.39 1.54 -7.60
N ILE A 174 3.28 1.26 -6.65
CA ILE A 174 4.49 2.06 -6.41
C ILE A 174 5.39 2.06 -7.66
N GLN A 175 5.55 0.92 -8.32
CA GLN A 175 6.35 0.84 -9.55
C GLN A 175 5.74 1.64 -10.69
N SER A 176 4.41 1.67 -10.81
CA SER A 176 3.70 2.49 -11.79
C SER A 176 3.93 3.97 -11.55
N PHE A 177 3.83 4.40 -10.28
CA PHE A 177 4.12 5.77 -9.87
C PHE A 177 5.56 6.19 -10.19
N VAL A 178 6.55 5.40 -9.77
CA VAL A 178 7.97 5.72 -9.97
C VAL A 178 8.36 5.78 -11.45
N LYS A 179 7.70 4.99 -12.32
CA LYS A 179 7.90 5.07 -13.77
C LYS A 179 7.30 6.33 -14.38
N ALA A 180 6.18 6.81 -13.83
CA ALA A 180 5.46 7.97 -14.33
C ALA A 180 6.06 9.30 -13.84
N VAL A 181 6.69 9.32 -12.67
CA VAL A 181 7.22 10.54 -12.03
C VAL A 181 8.74 10.62 -12.13
N PRO A 182 9.31 11.62 -12.82
CA PRO A 182 10.75 11.83 -12.89
C PRO A 182 11.38 12.04 -11.50
N VAL A 183 12.57 11.47 -11.27
CA VAL A 183 13.30 11.59 -9.99
C VAL A 183 13.55 13.05 -9.59
N LYS A 184 13.81 13.93 -10.56
CA LYS A 184 13.99 15.39 -10.36
C LYS A 184 12.77 16.10 -9.72
N ASP A 185 11.61 15.47 -9.77
CA ASP A 185 10.37 15.99 -9.17
C ASP A 185 10.20 15.49 -7.72
N LEU A 186 11.04 14.53 -7.30
CA LEU A 186 11.02 13.88 -5.99
C LEU A 186 12.26 14.21 -5.13
N SER A 187 13.33 14.76 -5.72
CA SER A 187 14.56 15.15 -5.03
C SER A 187 14.91 16.61 -5.26
N LEU A 188 15.57 17.22 -4.26
CA LEU A 188 16.23 18.52 -4.38
C LEU A 188 17.57 18.41 -5.12
#